data_AF-A0A8T1EPI4-F1
#
_entry.id   AF-A0A8T1EPI4-F1
#
_cell.length_a   1.000
_cell.length_b   1.000
_cell.length_c   1.000
_cell.angle_alpha   90.00
_cell.angle_beta   90.00
_cell.angle_gamma   90.00
#
_symmetry.space_group_name_H-M   'P 1'
#
loop_
_entity.id
_entity.type
_entity.pdbx_description
1 polymer ?
#
loop_
_entity_poly.entity_id
_entity_poly.type
_entity_poly.pdbx_seq_one_letter_code
_entity_poly.pdbx_strand_id
1 'polypeptide(L)'
;MATNNPFSPRQVCIYLFKVILDDQDEPTAHFRCQCSVVRKQVPKKDYSNLFDHVLKQHPDFVATMLASGTNTATLVSFIDQKYQTVFCWLDWTTASNLPFTWCENATVAKYTNLANISTETLLKYAGLVVREVEVDIGLALPVKFGIMFDGWTFL
;
A
#
# COMPACT_ATOMS: atom_id res chain seq x y z
N MET A 1 0.77 -16.87 23.37
CA MET A 1 1.82 -16.67 22.35
C MET A 1 1.31 -15.62 21.38
N ALA A 2 1.88 -14.42 21.41
CA ALA A 2 1.50 -13.36 20.48
C ALA A 2 1.99 -13.76 19.09
N THR A 3 1.06 -14.07 18.18
CA THR A 3 1.39 -14.24 16.77
C THR A 3 1.86 -12.88 16.25
N ASN A 4 3.15 -12.74 15.94
CA ASN A 4 3.74 -11.57 15.27
C ASN A 4 3.17 -11.43 13.85
N ASN A 5 1.89 -11.10 13.74
CA ASN A 5 1.22 -10.83 12.48
C ASN A 5 1.34 -9.33 12.18
N PRO A 6 2.07 -8.92 11.13
CA PRO A 6 2.19 -7.52 10.75
C PRO A 6 0.93 -6.98 10.05
N PHE A 7 -0.04 -7.84 9.72
CA PHE A 7 -1.23 -7.49 8.95
C PHE A 7 -2.48 -7.37 9.84
N SER A 8 -3.32 -6.37 9.58
CA SER A 8 -4.64 -6.26 10.19
C SER A 8 -5.59 -7.36 9.69
N PRO A 9 -6.60 -7.77 10.49
CA PRO A 9 -7.60 -8.76 10.07
C PRO A 9 -8.29 -8.40 8.74
N ARG A 10 -8.52 -7.10 8.50
CA ARG A 10 -9.09 -6.58 7.25
C ARG A 10 -8.17 -6.87 6.05
N GLN A 11 -6.88 -6.55 6.15
CA GLN A 11 -5.91 -6.81 5.09
C GLN A 11 -5.85 -8.30 4.75
N VAL A 12 -5.78 -9.16 5.76
CA VAL A 12 -5.72 -10.60 5.57
C VAL A 12 -6.99 -11.14 4.87
N CYS A 13 -8.16 -10.64 5.26
CA CYS A 13 -9.42 -11.04 4.62
C CYS A 13 -9.52 -10.54 3.18
N ILE A 14 -9.11 -9.31 2.88
CA ILE A 14 -9.13 -8.76 1.51
C ILE A 14 -8.19 -9.57 0.60
N TYR A 15 -7.06 -10.05 1.10
CA TYR A 15 -6.12 -10.87 0.31
C TYR A 15 -6.70 -12.24 -0.04
N LEU A 16 -7.24 -12.93 0.96
CA LEU A 16 -7.65 -14.33 0.83
C LEU A 16 -9.07 -14.51 0.30
N PHE A 17 -9.89 -13.46 0.30
CA PHE A 17 -11.27 -13.54 -0.13
C PHE A 17 -11.56 -12.63 -1.33
N LYS A 18 -12.31 -13.16 -2.29
CA LYS A 18 -12.95 -12.37 -3.34
C LYS A 18 -14.43 -12.21 -3.02
N VAL A 19 -14.96 -11.00 -3.17
CA VAL A 19 -16.41 -10.79 -3.05
C VAL A 19 -17.10 -11.54 -4.20
N ILE A 20 -18.21 -12.20 -3.90
CA ILE A 20 -19.06 -12.81 -4.92
C ILE A 20 -20.03 -11.73 -5.38
N LEU A 21 -20.02 -11.48 -6.68
CA LEU A 21 -20.98 -10.59 -7.33
C LEU A 21 -22.25 -11.39 -7.68
N ASP A 22 -23.40 -10.74 -7.64
CA ASP A 22 -24.65 -11.33 -8.12
C ASP A 22 -24.75 -11.23 -9.66
N ASP A 23 -25.89 -11.65 -10.21
CA ASP A 23 -26.15 -11.64 -11.65
C ASP A 23 -26.20 -10.21 -12.25
N GLN A 24 -26.19 -9.17 -11.39
CA GLN A 24 -26.17 -7.75 -11.76
C GLN A 24 -24.79 -7.11 -11.54
N ASP A 25 -23.77 -7.92 -11.25
CA ASP A 25 -22.39 -7.49 -10.93
C ASP A 25 -22.29 -6.69 -9.61
N GLU A 26 -23.29 -6.78 -8.73
CA GLU A 26 -23.33 -6.06 -7.46
C GLU A 26 -22.68 -6.88 -6.31
N PRO A 27 -21.94 -6.24 -5.39
CA PRO A 27 -21.28 -6.93 -4.28
C PRO A 27 -22.28 -7.59 -3.31
N THR A 28 -22.22 -8.92 -3.19
CA THR A 28 -23.04 -9.64 -2.19
C THR A 28 -22.36 -9.70 -0.82
N ALA A 29 -23.10 -10.14 0.20
CA ALA A 29 -22.55 -10.45 1.52
C ALA A 29 -21.70 -11.75 1.55
N HIS A 30 -21.52 -12.43 0.42
CA HIS A 30 -20.77 -13.68 0.32
C HIS A 30 -19.39 -13.45 -0.24
N PHE A 31 -18.41 -14.11 0.38
CA PHE A 31 -17.01 -14.01 0.06
C PHE A 31 -16.48 -15.41 -0.22
N ARG A 32 -15.76 -15.58 -1.33
CA ARG A 32 -15.11 -16.83 -1.70
C ARG A 32 -13.65 -16.77 -1.31
N CYS A 33 -13.23 -17.66 -0.43
CA CYS A 33 -11.83 -17.80 -0.05
C CYS A 33 -11.00 -18.45 -1.17
N GLN A 34 -9.69 -18.26 -1.18
CA GLN A 34 -8.75 -18.96 -2.07
C GLN A 34 -8.80 -20.49 -1.90
N CYS A 35 -9.16 -21.00 -0.71
CA CYS A 35 -9.45 -22.43 -0.50
C CYS A 35 -10.81 -22.88 -1.08
N SER A 36 -11.47 -22.04 -1.89
CA SER A 36 -12.79 -22.25 -2.51
C SER A 36 -13.99 -22.26 -1.54
N VAL A 37 -13.78 -22.13 -0.23
CA VAL A 37 -14.86 -22.05 0.76
C VAL A 37 -15.57 -20.70 0.68
N VAL A 38 -16.90 -20.72 0.58
CA VAL A 38 -17.73 -19.51 0.61
C VAL A 38 -18.15 -19.21 2.04
N ARG A 39 -18.00 -17.95 2.46
CA ARG A 39 -18.41 -17.46 3.78
C ARG A 39 -19.24 -16.18 3.64
N LYS A 40 -20.33 -16.11 4.39
CA LYS A 40 -21.11 -14.88 4.53
C LYS A 40 -20.47 -13.99 5.59
N GLN A 41 -20.22 -12.72 5.28
CA GLN A 41 -19.78 -11.76 6.29
C GLN A 41 -20.95 -11.45 7.24
N VAL A 42 -20.69 -11.52 8.55
CA VAL A 42 -21.73 -11.23 9.55
C VAL A 42 -21.81 -9.70 9.72
N PRO A 43 -23.01 -9.10 9.62
CA PRO A 43 -23.19 -7.68 9.87
C PRO A 43 -22.68 -7.29 11.27
N LYS A 44 -21.98 -6.16 11.38
CA LYS A 44 -21.45 -5.57 12.64
C LYS A 44 -20.29 -6.31 13.32
N LYS A 45 -19.65 -7.31 12.69
CA LYS A 45 -18.52 -8.06 13.27
C LYS A 45 -17.16 -7.79 12.61
N ASP A 46 -17.02 -6.73 11.81
CA ASP A 46 -15.75 -6.25 11.24
C ASP A 46 -14.74 -7.35 10.90
N TYR A 47 -15.06 -8.18 9.90
CA TYR A 47 -14.20 -9.26 9.36
C TYR A 47 -13.81 -10.40 10.32
N SER A 48 -14.18 -10.35 11.60
CA SER A 48 -13.76 -11.33 12.62
C SER A 48 -14.04 -12.78 12.22
N ASN A 49 -15.22 -13.05 11.65
CA ASN A 49 -15.64 -14.39 11.26
C ASN A 49 -14.92 -14.92 9.99
N LEU A 50 -14.49 -14.02 9.11
CA LEU A 50 -13.66 -14.37 7.95
C LEU A 50 -12.23 -14.62 8.42
N PHE A 51 -11.72 -13.81 9.35
CA PHE A 51 -10.40 -13.97 9.91
C PHE A 51 -10.25 -15.27 10.72
N ASP A 52 -11.25 -15.66 11.50
CA ASP A 52 -11.29 -16.96 12.17
C ASP A 52 -11.19 -18.14 11.20
N HIS A 53 -11.75 -18.00 9.99
CA HIS A 53 -11.60 -19.01 8.94
C HIS A 53 -10.15 -19.05 8.42
N VAL A 54 -9.53 -17.88 8.21
CA VAL A 54 -8.13 -17.79 7.79
C VAL A 54 -7.20 -18.47 8.78
N LEU A 55 -7.33 -18.17 10.07
CA LEU A 55 -6.50 -18.77 11.11
C LEU A 55 -6.59 -20.31 11.13
N LYS A 56 -7.73 -20.87 10.72
CA LYS A 56 -7.96 -22.33 10.70
C LYS A 56 -7.55 -23.01 9.40
N GLN A 57 -7.62 -22.32 8.27
CA GLN A 57 -7.46 -22.93 6.94
C GLN A 57 -6.18 -22.48 6.21
N HIS A 58 -5.58 -21.38 6.65
CA HIS A 58 -4.37 -20.79 6.08
C HIS A 58 -3.41 -20.44 7.21
N PRO A 59 -2.86 -21.40 7.98
CA PRO A 59 -1.96 -21.11 9.09
C PRO A 59 -0.67 -20.39 8.65
N ASP A 60 -0.31 -20.51 7.38
CA ASP A 60 0.84 -19.92 6.71
C ASP A 60 0.56 -18.57 6.03
N PHE A 61 -0.64 -18.00 6.21
CA PHE A 61 -1.07 -16.80 5.49
C PHE A 61 -0.07 -15.63 5.54
N VAL A 62 0.64 -15.45 6.67
CA VAL A 62 1.64 -14.39 6.83
C VAL A 62 2.77 -14.55 5.82
N ALA A 63 3.30 -15.77 5.67
CA ALA A 63 4.39 -16.05 4.73
C ALA A 63 3.91 -15.89 3.28
N THR A 64 2.70 -16.38 2.97
CA THR A 64 2.09 -16.23 1.63
C THR A 64 1.88 -14.77 1.25
N MET A 65 1.41 -13.94 2.19
CA MET A 65 1.17 -12.51 1.98
C MET A 65 2.47 -11.73 1.83
N LEU A 66 3.49 -12.03 2.64
CA LEU A 66 4.81 -11.41 2.51
C LEU A 66 5.48 -11.74 1.17
N ALA A 67 5.40 -13.01 0.72
CA ALA A 67 5.93 -13.42 -0.58
C ALA A 67 5.20 -12.74 -1.76
N SER A 68 3.90 -12.47 -1.59
CA SER A 68 3.05 -11.84 -2.60
C SER A 68 3.13 -10.31 -2.61
N GLY A 69 3.73 -9.70 -1.58
CA GLY A 69 4.03 -8.27 -1.51
C GLY A 69 5.02 -7.78 -2.57
N THR A 70 5.54 -8.67 -3.42
CA THR A 70 6.34 -8.34 -4.61
C THR A 70 5.48 -7.95 -5.82
N ASN A 71 4.17 -8.22 -5.80
CA ASN A 71 3.23 -7.83 -6.85
C ASN A 71 2.54 -6.51 -6.48
N THR A 72 3.00 -5.41 -7.09
CA THR A 72 2.54 -4.02 -6.88
C THR A 72 1.02 -3.83 -6.92
N ALA A 73 0.29 -4.60 -7.74
CA ALA A 73 -1.18 -4.49 -7.85
C ALA A 73 -1.93 -4.97 -6.59
N THR A 74 -1.42 -5.98 -5.88
CA THR A 74 -2.09 -6.53 -4.68
C THR A 74 -1.85 -5.63 -3.47
N LEU A 75 -0.68 -4.97 -3.39
CA LEU A 75 -0.32 -4.02 -2.33
C LEU A 75 -1.28 -2.82 -2.25
N VAL A 76 -1.79 -2.33 -3.38
CA VAL A 76 -2.71 -1.17 -3.41
C VAL A 76 -3.98 -1.41 -2.58
N SER A 77 -4.44 -2.66 -2.47
CA SER A 77 -5.60 -3.01 -1.64
C SER A 77 -5.32 -3.05 -0.12
N PHE A 78 -4.03 -3.10 0.27
CA PHE A 78 -3.58 -3.16 1.66
C PHE A 78 -3.15 -1.82 2.23
N ILE A 79 -2.89 -0.84 1.38
CA ILE A 79 -2.44 0.49 1.76
C ILE A 79 -3.68 1.36 2.00
N ASP A 80 -3.71 2.10 3.11
CA ASP A 80 -4.76 3.09 3.35
C ASP A 80 -4.80 4.08 2.19
N GLN A 81 -5.98 4.46 1.72
CA GLN A 81 -6.15 5.42 0.63
C GLN A 81 -5.39 6.73 0.90
N LYS A 82 -5.26 7.12 2.17
CA LYS A 82 -4.40 8.23 2.59
C LYS A 82 -2.94 8.03 2.20
N TYR A 83 -2.34 6.90 2.56
CA TYR A 83 -0.94 6.61 2.27
C TYR A 83 -0.71 6.37 0.77
N GLN A 84 -1.69 5.79 0.08
CA GLN A 84 -1.65 5.65 -1.37
C GLN A 84 -1.63 7.03 -2.05
N THR A 85 -2.47 7.96 -1.60
CA THR A 85 -2.49 9.34 -2.11
C THR A 85 -1.13 10.01 -1.92
N VAL A 86 -0.56 9.92 -0.72
CA VAL A 86 0.77 10.47 -0.42
C VAL A 86 1.84 9.85 -1.32
N PHE A 87 1.85 8.53 -1.48
CA PHE A 87 2.81 7.83 -2.34
C PHE A 87 2.70 8.30 -3.80
N CYS A 88 1.48 8.38 -4.36
CA CYS A 88 1.30 8.86 -5.73
C CYS A 88 1.81 10.29 -5.91
N TRP A 89 1.60 11.17 -4.93
CA TRP A 89 2.15 12.54 -4.99
C TRP A 89 3.68 12.58 -4.88
N LEU A 90 4.29 11.73 -4.04
CA LEU A 90 5.75 11.62 -3.94
C LEU A 90 6.36 11.09 -5.24
N ASP A 91 5.81 10.00 -5.76
CA ASP A 91 6.23 9.37 -7.01
C ASP A 91 6.15 10.38 -8.16
N TRP A 92 5.02 11.05 -8.34
CA TRP A 92 4.87 12.04 -9.41
C TRP A 92 5.85 13.22 -9.25
N THR A 93 5.94 13.79 -8.05
CA THR A 93 6.83 14.93 -7.78
C THR A 93 8.28 14.58 -8.07
N THR A 94 8.74 13.41 -7.63
CA THR A 94 10.14 12.98 -7.78
C THR A 94 10.46 12.52 -9.19
N ALA A 95 9.62 11.67 -9.79
CA ALA A 95 9.84 11.14 -11.14
C ALA A 95 9.81 12.22 -12.22
N SER A 96 9.03 13.29 -12.01
CA SER A 96 8.93 14.42 -12.95
C SER A 96 9.78 15.63 -12.53
N ASN A 97 10.57 15.53 -11.45
CA ASN A 97 11.39 16.61 -10.91
C ASN A 97 10.62 17.94 -10.74
N LEU A 98 9.43 17.86 -10.14
CA LEU A 98 8.54 19.00 -9.94
C LEU A 98 8.79 19.68 -8.59
N PRO A 99 8.41 20.96 -8.43
CA PRO A 99 8.45 21.62 -7.12
C PRO A 99 7.58 20.87 -6.09
N PHE A 100 7.99 20.81 -4.82
CA PHE A 100 7.17 20.20 -3.77
C PHE A 100 5.80 20.88 -3.58
N THR A 101 5.70 22.16 -3.97
CA THR A 101 4.43 22.92 -3.99
C THR A 101 3.46 22.47 -5.10
N TRP A 102 3.88 21.55 -5.98
CA TRP A 102 3.05 21.03 -7.06
C TRP A 102 1.75 20.38 -6.56
N CYS A 103 1.79 19.72 -5.40
CA CYS A 103 0.62 19.08 -4.80
C CYS A 103 -0.48 20.06 -4.37
N GLU A 104 -0.16 21.35 -4.21
CA GLU A 104 -1.09 22.43 -3.86
C GLU A 104 -1.49 23.29 -5.06
N ASN A 105 -1.02 22.95 -6.27
CA ASN A 105 -1.31 23.75 -7.46
C ASN A 105 -2.80 23.66 -7.86
N ALA A 106 -3.48 24.80 -7.94
CA ALA A 106 -4.91 24.87 -8.24
C ALA A 106 -5.29 24.28 -9.61
N THR A 107 -4.44 24.43 -10.62
CA THR A 107 -4.66 23.83 -11.95
C THR A 107 -4.55 22.32 -11.88
N VAL A 108 -3.57 21.80 -11.14
CA VAL A 108 -3.39 20.35 -10.97
C VAL A 108 -4.56 19.76 -10.21
N ALA A 109 -4.98 20.41 -9.11
CA ALA A 109 -6.14 20.00 -8.32
C ALA A 109 -7.43 19.90 -9.14
N LYS A 110 -7.56 20.70 -10.22
CA LYS A 110 -8.71 20.64 -11.14
C LYS A 110 -8.70 19.41 -12.05
N TYR A 111 -7.53 18.91 -12.43
CA TYR A 111 -7.40 17.86 -13.45
C TYR A 111 -6.93 16.51 -12.90
N THR A 112 -6.47 16.45 -11.65
CA THR A 112 -6.05 15.21 -11.00
C THR A 112 -7.22 14.49 -10.32
N ASN A 113 -7.13 13.16 -10.23
CA ASN A 113 -8.02 12.34 -9.39
C ASN A 113 -7.43 12.07 -8.01
N LEU A 114 -6.24 12.58 -7.70
CA LEU A 114 -5.62 12.44 -6.39
C LEU A 114 -6.28 13.38 -5.38
N ALA A 115 -6.49 12.91 -4.16
CA ALA A 115 -6.96 13.79 -3.10
C ALA A 115 -5.90 14.87 -2.79
N ASN A 116 -6.37 16.09 -2.51
CA ASN A 116 -5.51 17.22 -2.20
C ASN A 116 -4.74 16.97 -0.90
N ILE A 117 -3.47 17.32 -0.91
CA ILE A 117 -2.61 17.30 0.27
C ILE A 117 -1.87 18.64 0.38
N SER A 118 -1.39 18.97 1.57
CA SER A 118 -0.52 20.13 1.73
C SER A 118 0.94 19.80 1.40
N THR A 119 1.72 20.81 1.04
CA THR A 119 3.17 20.69 0.86
C THR A 119 3.83 20.19 2.14
N GLU A 120 3.35 20.65 3.30
CA GLU A 120 3.81 20.17 4.62
C GLU A 120 3.58 18.66 4.79
N THR A 121 2.41 18.17 4.38
CA THR A 121 2.10 16.74 4.44
C THR A 121 3.02 15.96 3.51
N LEU A 122 3.22 16.43 2.28
CA LEU A 122 4.11 15.79 1.31
C LEU A 122 5.53 15.70 1.87
N LEU A 123 6.09 16.81 2.36
CA LEU A 123 7.45 16.87 2.90
C LEU A 123 7.63 16.01 4.16
N LYS A 124 6.63 15.98 5.05
CA LYS A 124 6.65 15.10 6.22
C LYS A 124 6.83 13.64 5.81
N TYR A 125 6.07 13.17 4.83
CA TYR A 125 6.18 11.78 4.36
C TYR A 125 7.40 11.55 3.48
N ALA A 126 7.82 12.53 2.68
CA ALA A 126 9.08 12.47 1.94
C ALA A 126 10.25 12.19 2.89
N GLY A 127 10.34 12.91 4.01
CA GLY A 127 11.39 12.69 5.01
C GLY A 127 11.35 11.28 5.64
N LEU A 128 10.16 10.74 5.87
CA LEU A 128 10.03 9.36 6.35
C LEU A 128 10.49 8.34 5.30
N VAL A 129 10.10 8.54 4.03
CA VAL A 129 10.51 7.65 2.93
C VAL A 129 12.01 7.72 2.70
N VAL A 130 12.60 8.92 2.69
CA VAL A 130 14.06 9.11 2.53
C VAL A 130 14.82 8.32 3.58
N ARG A 131 14.39 8.36 4.85
CA ARG A 131 15.05 7.62 5.93
C ARG A 131 15.04 6.10 5.67
N GLU A 132 13.92 5.54 5.23
CA GLU A 132 13.87 4.10 4.92
C GLU A 132 14.70 3.76 3.67
N VAL A 133 14.68 4.63 2.64
CA VAL A 133 15.52 4.47 1.44
C VAL A 133 17.01 4.55 1.78
N GLU A 134 17.43 5.42 2.69
CA GLU A 134 18.81 5.50 3.17
C GLU A 134 19.24 4.21 3.87
N VAL A 135 18.36 3.58 4.66
CA VAL A 135 18.61 2.28 5.29
C VAL A 135 18.80 1.20 4.21
N ASP A 136 17.91 1.13 3.23
CA ASP A 136 17.97 0.14 2.16
C ASP A 136 19.21 0.33 1.27
N ILE A 137 19.56 1.57 0.93
CA ILE A 137 20.79 1.91 0.23
C ILE A 137 22.00 1.49 1.07
N GLY A 138 22.00 1.78 2.38
CA GLY A 138 23.08 1.40 3.29
C GLY A 138 23.29 -0.12 3.36
N LEU A 139 22.22 -0.91 3.26
CA LEU A 139 22.29 -2.37 3.18
C LEU A 139 22.75 -2.89 1.81
N ALA A 140 22.47 -2.15 0.73
CA ALA A 140 22.85 -2.53 -0.63
C ALA A 140 24.29 -2.11 -0.99
N LEU A 141 24.83 -1.07 -0.37
CA LEU A 141 26.16 -0.55 -0.67
C LEU A 141 27.28 -1.45 -0.10
N PRO A 142 28.37 -1.68 -0.85
CA PRO A 142 29.53 -2.39 -0.33
C PRO A 142 30.29 -1.53 0.69
N VAL A 143 31.11 -2.18 1.54
CA VAL A 143 31.95 -1.51 2.56
C VAL A 143 32.86 -0.42 1.96
N LYS A 144 33.21 -0.54 0.68
CA LYS A 144 33.98 0.45 -0.06
C LYS A 144 33.26 0.77 -1.37
N PHE A 145 32.92 2.04 -1.55
CA PHE A 145 32.31 2.56 -2.77
C PHE A 145 32.85 3.97 -3.05
N GLY A 146 32.68 4.44 -4.29
CA GLY A 146 33.01 5.81 -4.69
C GLY A 146 31.74 6.54 -5.14
N ILE A 147 31.60 7.81 -4.77
CA ILE A 147 30.54 8.70 -5.28
C ILE A 147 31.20 9.68 -6.24
N MET A 148 30.65 9.79 -7.46
CA MET A 148 31.05 10.80 -8.42
C MET A 148 29.93 11.83 -8.53
N PHE A 149 30.25 13.08 -8.22
CA PHE A 149 29.33 14.19 -8.40
C PHE A 149 29.53 14.79 -9.80
N ASP A 150 28.51 14.64 -10.63
CA ASP A 150 28.32 15.42 -11.84
C ASP A 150 27.62 16.73 -11.43
N GLY A 151 28.28 17.86 -11.69
CA GLY A 151 27.72 19.18 -11.46
C GLY A 151 27.46 19.89 -12.78
N TRP A 152 26.23 20.33 -12.99
CA TRP A 152 25.85 21.22 -14.08
C TRP A 152 25.60 22.63 -13.51
N THR A 153 26.28 23.64 -14.04
CA THR A 153 25.97 25.06 -13.77
C THR A 153 24.76 25.49 -14.58
N PHE A 154 23.67 25.87 -13.93
CA PHE A 154 22.58 26.59 -14.60
C PHE A 154 23.06 28.02 -14.90
N LEU A 155 23.18 28.35 -16.19
CA LEU A 155 23.37 29.72 -16.70
C LEU A 155 22.01 30.42 -16.83
#